data_AF-A0A847PRS8-F1
#
_entry.id   AF-A0A847PRS8-F1
#
_cell.length_a   1.000
_cell.length_b   1.000
_cell.length_c   1.000
_cell.angle_alpha   90.00
_cell.angle_beta   90.00
_cell.angle_gamma   90.00
#
_symmetry.space_group_name_H-M   'P 1'
#
loop_
_entity.id
_entity.type
_entity.pdbx_description
1 polymer ?
#
loop_
_entity_poly.entity_id
_entity_poly.type
_entity_poly.pdbx_seq_one_letter_code
_entity_poly.pdbx_strand_id
1 'polypeptide(L)'
;MKSETLVETIQRSHLFDPLRVQAGNYKSRSCNLLPEEYWTKLKLIKKDAVLESDQLTAKTAWCFETIGEIQDTFVSAYTHFLNGEFYKGWGKLERCEILIGFLDRHFIDTNNDYGIEYIRVHVKNFQDLFPYRQFFSPSFLLKFSCSVCNTPITPRSQCQHIVGEIYDGVMCTKVASSIVRFNEISIVENPVQKNSVVFVNGEDNYNYDSVRYVVNKLNSPWQPWSYKKSKKLVTKYKNVGRNELCPCGSGTKFKKCCLGKKIETDHYELIF
;
A
#
# COMPACT_ATOMS: atom_id res chain seq x y z
N MET A 1 11.23 -35.96 -16.24
CA MET A 1 10.56 -34.67 -16.50
C MET A 1 10.96 -33.72 -15.39
N LYS A 2 11.58 -32.56 -15.69
CA LYS A 2 11.78 -31.53 -14.66
C LYS A 2 10.40 -31.03 -14.25
N SER A 3 10.09 -31.06 -12.96
CA SER A 3 8.90 -30.41 -12.43
C SER A 3 9.01 -28.93 -12.77
N GLU A 4 8.07 -28.41 -13.56
CA GLU A 4 8.03 -26.99 -13.92
C GLU A 4 7.91 -26.16 -12.63
N THR A 5 8.79 -25.18 -12.47
CA THR A 5 8.75 -24.29 -11.30
C THR A 5 7.67 -23.22 -11.48
N LEU A 6 7.13 -22.69 -10.38
CA LEU A 6 6.15 -21.59 -10.42
C LEU A 6 6.64 -20.41 -11.29
N VAL A 7 7.92 -20.05 -11.17
CA VAL A 7 8.53 -18.98 -11.96
C VAL A 7 8.55 -19.32 -13.46
N GLU A 8 8.91 -20.55 -13.82
CA GLU A 8 8.88 -21.00 -15.22
C GLU A 8 7.45 -20.97 -15.78
N THR A 9 6.45 -21.42 -15.01
CA THR A 9 5.04 -21.38 -15.44
C THR A 9 4.57 -19.93 -15.64
N ILE A 10 4.87 -19.04 -14.70
CA ILE A 10 4.57 -17.60 -14.82
C ILE A 10 5.19 -17.03 -16.10
N GLN A 11 6.43 -17.38 -16.42
CA GLN A 11 7.18 -16.80 -17.53
C GLN A 11 6.89 -17.43 -18.90
N ARG A 12 6.56 -18.73 -18.96
CA ARG A 12 6.60 -19.50 -20.22
C ARG A 12 5.31 -20.24 -20.56
N SER A 13 4.41 -20.47 -19.61
CA SER A 13 3.20 -21.26 -19.89
C SER A 13 2.26 -20.51 -20.83
N HIS A 14 1.92 -21.12 -21.97
CA HIS A 14 1.04 -20.52 -22.99
C HIS A 14 -0.35 -20.17 -22.46
N LEU A 15 -0.82 -20.87 -21.42
CA LEU A 15 -2.10 -20.61 -20.78
C LEU A 15 -2.21 -19.16 -20.27
N PHE A 16 -1.09 -18.61 -19.79
CA PHE A 16 -1.01 -17.28 -19.21
C PHE A 16 -0.52 -16.20 -20.19
N ASP A 17 -0.31 -16.52 -21.48
CA ASP A 17 0.22 -15.57 -22.47
C ASP A 17 -0.58 -14.25 -22.51
N PRO A 18 -1.92 -14.25 -22.61
CA PRO A 18 -2.67 -12.99 -22.68
C PRO A 18 -2.60 -12.18 -21.39
N LEU A 19 -2.52 -12.86 -20.24
CA LEU A 19 -2.41 -12.23 -18.93
C LEU A 19 -1.03 -11.58 -18.76
N ARG A 20 0.04 -12.26 -19.22
CA ARG A 20 1.39 -11.70 -19.28
C ARG A 20 1.44 -10.44 -20.13
N VAL A 21 0.85 -10.47 -21.33
CA VAL A 21 0.85 -9.32 -22.24
C VAL A 21 0.10 -8.13 -21.63
N GLN A 22 -1.09 -8.36 -21.08
CA GLN A 22 -1.91 -7.31 -20.49
C GLN A 22 -1.25 -6.71 -19.23
N ALA A 23 -0.80 -7.54 -18.29
CA ALA A 23 -0.12 -7.07 -17.09
C ALA A 23 1.27 -6.48 -17.39
N GLY A 24 1.99 -7.00 -18.38
CA GLY A 24 3.30 -6.52 -18.78
C GLY A 24 3.27 -5.17 -19.51
N ASN A 25 2.16 -4.85 -20.18
CA ASN A 25 1.95 -3.55 -20.82
C ASN A 25 1.45 -2.45 -19.85
N TYR A 26 1.76 -2.57 -18.55
CA TYR A 26 1.26 -1.65 -17.52
C TYR A 26 1.59 -0.18 -17.79
N LYS A 27 2.79 0.11 -18.33
CA LYS A 27 3.24 1.49 -18.62
C LYS A 27 2.36 2.23 -19.62
N SER A 28 1.67 1.51 -20.51
CA SER A 28 0.77 2.12 -21.50
C SER A 28 -0.53 2.65 -20.88
N ARG A 29 -0.86 2.23 -19.65
CA ARG A 29 -2.09 2.60 -18.98
C ARG A 29 -1.88 3.91 -18.23
N SER A 30 -2.54 4.99 -18.61
CA SER A 30 -2.46 6.24 -17.84
C SER A 30 -3.22 6.11 -16.51
N CYS A 31 -4.55 6.19 -16.54
CA CYS A 31 -5.43 6.01 -15.38
C CYS A 31 -6.39 4.83 -15.54
N ASN A 32 -6.13 3.96 -16.52
CA ASN A 32 -7.01 2.83 -16.83
C ASN A 32 -6.61 1.60 -16.02
N LEU A 33 -7.62 1.00 -15.38
CA LEU A 33 -7.49 -0.30 -14.73
C LEU A 33 -7.33 -1.42 -15.77
N LEU A 34 -6.98 -2.62 -15.33
CA LEU A 34 -6.95 -3.78 -16.20
C LEU A 34 -8.36 -4.06 -16.73
N PRO A 35 -8.48 -4.48 -18.00
CA PRO A 35 -9.78 -4.74 -18.62
C PRO A 35 -10.48 -5.91 -17.92
N GLU A 36 -11.81 -5.92 -17.93
CA GLU A 36 -12.63 -7.00 -17.34
C GLU A 36 -12.30 -8.40 -17.90
N GLU A 37 -11.83 -8.46 -19.15
CA GLU A 37 -11.36 -9.69 -19.80
C GLU A 37 -10.21 -10.35 -19.01
N TYR A 38 -9.27 -9.55 -18.49
CA TYR A 38 -8.15 -10.04 -17.68
C TYR A 38 -8.65 -10.84 -16.48
N TRP A 39 -9.58 -10.25 -15.73
CA TRP A 39 -10.16 -10.82 -14.53
C TRP A 39 -11.05 -12.04 -14.81
N THR A 40 -11.84 -11.96 -15.88
CA THR A 40 -12.72 -13.05 -16.31
C THR A 40 -11.89 -14.27 -16.69
N LYS A 41 -10.80 -14.08 -17.45
CA LYS A 41 -9.91 -15.16 -17.86
C LYS A 41 -9.18 -15.79 -16.68
N LEU A 42 -8.67 -14.99 -15.74
CA LEU A 42 -8.06 -15.50 -14.51
C LEU A 42 -9.01 -16.36 -13.69
N LYS A 43 -10.25 -15.89 -13.53
CA LYS A 43 -11.28 -16.62 -12.79
C LYS A 43 -11.60 -17.97 -13.42
N LEU A 44 -11.64 -18.05 -14.76
CA LEU A 44 -11.83 -19.30 -15.48
C LEU A 44 -10.66 -20.26 -15.29
N ILE A 45 -9.43 -19.80 -15.57
CA ILE A 45 -8.21 -20.62 -15.40
C ILE A 45 -8.11 -21.17 -13.98
N LYS A 46 -8.33 -20.32 -12.98
CA LYS A 46 -8.28 -20.71 -11.57
C LYS A 46 -9.35 -21.76 -11.23
N LYS A 47 -10.58 -21.59 -11.74
CA LYS A 47 -11.67 -22.54 -11.53
C LYS A 47 -11.35 -23.90 -12.14
N ASP A 48 -10.88 -23.92 -13.38
CA ASP A 48 -10.57 -25.17 -14.10
C ASP A 48 -9.40 -25.91 -13.44
N ALA A 49 -8.35 -25.18 -13.05
CA ALA A 49 -7.21 -25.75 -12.32
C ALA A 49 -7.63 -26.39 -10.98
N VAL A 50 -8.55 -25.78 -10.24
CA VAL A 50 -9.07 -26.36 -8.98
C VAL A 50 -9.88 -27.63 -9.24
N LEU A 51 -10.70 -27.65 -10.31
CA LEU A 51 -11.47 -28.85 -10.69
C LEU A 51 -10.54 -30.01 -11.08
N GLU A 52 -9.42 -29.71 -11.73
CA GLU A 52 -8.42 -30.68 -12.15
C GLU A 52 -7.41 -31.04 -11.05
N SER A 53 -7.52 -30.43 -9.86
CA SER A 53 -6.53 -30.53 -8.78
C SER A 53 -5.11 -30.11 -9.20
N ASP A 54 -5.00 -29.21 -10.17
CA ASP A 54 -3.74 -28.59 -10.61
C ASP A 54 -3.39 -27.39 -9.72
N GLN A 55 -2.75 -27.71 -8.61
CA GLN A 55 -2.26 -26.75 -7.63
C GLN A 55 -1.25 -25.74 -8.21
N LEU A 56 -0.44 -26.14 -9.20
CA LEU A 56 0.59 -25.27 -9.78
C LEU A 56 -0.06 -24.18 -10.62
N THR A 57 -1.01 -24.55 -11.48
CA THR A 57 -1.77 -23.60 -12.30
C THR A 57 -2.65 -22.70 -11.42
N ALA A 58 -3.32 -23.25 -10.40
CA ALA A 58 -4.13 -22.45 -9.48
C ALA A 58 -3.28 -21.43 -8.70
N LYS A 59 -2.08 -21.83 -8.26
CA LYS A 59 -1.11 -20.93 -7.61
C LYS A 59 -0.60 -19.85 -8.57
N THR A 60 -0.31 -20.22 -9.81
CA THR A 60 0.11 -19.28 -10.86
C THR A 60 -0.98 -18.25 -11.16
N ALA A 61 -2.24 -18.68 -11.25
CA ALA A 61 -3.38 -17.78 -11.44
C ALA A 61 -3.52 -16.78 -10.28
N TRP A 62 -3.33 -17.22 -9.03
CA TRP A 62 -3.32 -16.32 -7.87
C TRP A 62 -2.19 -15.27 -7.96
N CYS A 63 -1.00 -15.64 -8.43
CA CYS A 63 0.10 -14.68 -8.62
C CYS A 63 -0.26 -13.60 -9.63
N PHE A 64 -0.86 -13.96 -10.77
CA PHE A 64 -1.34 -12.96 -11.74
C PHE A 64 -2.48 -12.11 -11.21
N GLU A 65 -3.46 -12.71 -10.51
CA GLU A 65 -4.53 -11.96 -9.82
C GLU A 65 -3.94 -10.90 -8.89
N THR A 66 -2.94 -11.28 -8.10
CA THR A 66 -2.23 -10.38 -7.18
C THR A 66 -1.44 -9.30 -7.91
N ILE A 67 -0.73 -9.63 -9.00
CA ILE A 67 -0.02 -8.66 -9.84
C ILE A 67 -1.00 -7.61 -10.38
N GLY A 68 -2.12 -8.05 -10.94
CA GLY A 68 -3.16 -7.16 -11.45
C GLY A 68 -3.73 -6.26 -10.36
N GLU A 69 -4.00 -6.82 -9.17
CA GLU A 69 -4.53 -6.07 -8.04
C GLU A 69 -3.55 -4.99 -7.58
N ILE A 70 -2.24 -5.29 -7.54
CA ILE A 70 -1.19 -4.33 -7.18
C ILE A 70 -1.19 -3.16 -8.18
N GLN A 71 -1.20 -3.45 -9.47
CA GLN A 71 -1.16 -2.43 -10.51
C GLN A 71 -2.40 -1.54 -10.48
N ASP A 72 -3.59 -2.14 -10.43
CA ASP A 72 -4.86 -1.39 -10.41
C ASP A 72 -5.05 -0.61 -9.11
N THR A 73 -4.58 -1.14 -7.98
CA THR A 73 -4.57 -0.41 -6.71
C THR A 73 -3.64 0.80 -6.77
N PHE A 74 -2.46 0.67 -7.37
CA PHE A 74 -1.52 1.78 -7.53
C PHE A 74 -2.07 2.88 -8.46
N VAL A 75 -2.64 2.50 -9.60
CA VAL A 75 -3.32 3.43 -10.51
C VAL A 75 -4.48 4.12 -9.80
N SER A 76 -5.30 3.37 -9.05
CA SER A 76 -6.40 3.94 -8.26
C SER A 76 -5.90 4.95 -7.21
N ALA A 77 -4.77 4.67 -6.55
CA ALA A 77 -4.16 5.60 -5.61
C ALA A 77 -3.81 6.94 -6.29
N TYR A 78 -3.17 6.85 -7.46
CA TYR A 78 -2.82 8.03 -8.26
C TYR A 78 -4.07 8.82 -8.70
N THR A 79 -5.12 8.15 -9.16
CA THR A 79 -6.40 8.79 -9.50
C THR A 79 -7.04 9.49 -8.31
N HIS A 80 -7.02 8.88 -7.12
CA HIS A 80 -7.49 9.55 -5.89
C HIS A 80 -6.69 10.82 -5.58
N PHE A 81 -5.37 10.83 -5.79
CA PHE A 81 -4.55 12.02 -5.56
C PHE A 81 -4.89 13.16 -6.53
N LEU A 82 -5.11 12.85 -7.81
CA LEU A 82 -5.57 13.84 -8.80
C LEU A 82 -6.92 14.45 -8.40
N ASN A 83 -7.82 13.64 -7.85
CA ASN A 83 -9.15 14.07 -7.38
C ASN A 83 -9.13 14.76 -6.01
N GLY A 84 -7.97 14.85 -5.35
CA GLY A 84 -7.84 15.42 -4.00
C GLY A 84 -8.34 14.51 -2.87
N GLU A 85 -8.60 13.23 -3.15
CA GLU A 85 -9.08 12.23 -2.18
C GLU A 85 -7.91 11.54 -1.47
N PHE A 86 -7.05 12.31 -0.80
CA PHE A 86 -5.74 11.84 -0.33
C PHE A 86 -5.80 10.66 0.64
N TYR A 87 -6.72 10.68 1.61
CA TYR A 87 -6.87 9.57 2.55
C TYR A 87 -7.28 8.26 1.85
N LYS A 88 -8.17 8.31 0.85
CA LYS A 88 -8.53 7.13 0.05
C LYS A 88 -7.31 6.60 -0.70
N GLY A 89 -6.56 7.49 -1.34
CA GLY A 89 -5.33 7.11 -2.04
C GLY A 89 -4.25 6.57 -1.10
N TRP A 90 -4.11 7.09 0.12
CA TRP A 90 -3.22 6.55 1.15
C TRP A 90 -3.56 5.11 1.53
N GLY A 91 -4.85 4.81 1.73
CA GLY A 91 -5.30 3.43 1.97
C GLY A 91 -4.97 2.49 0.80
N LYS A 92 -5.00 2.98 -0.44
CA LYS A 92 -4.56 2.23 -1.62
C LYS A 92 -3.04 1.98 -1.61
N LEU A 93 -2.23 2.96 -1.20
CA LEU A 93 -0.77 2.76 -1.06
C LEU A 93 -0.43 1.67 -0.04
N GLU A 94 -1.08 1.67 1.13
CA GLU A 94 -0.91 0.60 2.12
C GLU A 94 -1.34 -0.75 1.54
N ARG A 95 -2.48 -0.81 0.82
CA ARG A 95 -2.93 -2.03 0.16
C ARG A 95 -1.89 -2.57 -0.83
N CYS A 96 -1.22 -1.70 -1.59
CA CYS A 96 -0.10 -2.12 -2.45
C CYS A 96 1.01 -2.80 -1.64
N GLU A 97 1.47 -2.22 -0.53
CA GLU A 97 2.52 -2.84 0.29
C GLU A 97 2.13 -4.22 0.80
N ILE A 98 0.88 -4.37 1.26
CA ILE A 98 0.36 -5.65 1.75
C ILE A 98 0.35 -6.69 0.63
N LEU A 99 -0.19 -6.32 -0.54
CA LEU A 99 -0.28 -7.22 -1.70
C LEU A 99 1.10 -7.64 -2.20
N ILE A 100 2.03 -6.69 -2.30
CA ILE A 100 3.41 -6.96 -2.72
C ILE A 100 4.07 -7.93 -1.71
N GLY A 101 3.90 -7.70 -0.41
CA GLY A 101 4.44 -8.60 0.62
C GLY A 101 3.85 -10.02 0.57
N PHE A 102 2.62 -10.18 0.08
CA PHE A 102 2.05 -11.50 -0.20
C PHE A 102 2.64 -12.13 -1.45
N LEU A 103 2.83 -11.36 -2.51
CA LEU A 103 3.41 -11.83 -3.77
C LEU A 103 4.86 -12.28 -3.61
N ASP A 104 5.68 -11.52 -2.87
CA ASP A 104 7.13 -11.73 -2.71
C ASP A 104 7.49 -13.12 -2.14
N ARG A 105 6.56 -13.78 -1.43
CA ARG A 105 6.75 -15.14 -0.92
C ARG A 105 6.77 -16.20 -2.02
N HIS A 106 6.22 -15.88 -3.18
CA HIS A 106 5.97 -16.83 -4.26
C HIS A 106 6.60 -16.40 -5.58
N PHE A 107 6.65 -15.11 -5.84
CA PHE A 107 7.19 -14.54 -7.07
C PHE A 107 7.80 -13.17 -6.80
N ILE A 108 9.04 -12.98 -7.29
CA ILE A 108 9.74 -11.70 -7.25
C ILE A 108 9.93 -11.24 -8.69
N ASP A 109 9.42 -10.05 -9.01
CA ASP A 109 9.50 -9.44 -10.34
C ASP A 109 10.89 -8.83 -10.59
N THR A 110 11.91 -9.68 -10.63
CA THR A 110 13.32 -9.26 -10.73
C THR A 110 13.63 -8.39 -11.96
N ASN A 111 12.97 -8.64 -13.08
CA ASN A 111 13.14 -7.87 -14.32
C ASN A 111 12.20 -6.66 -14.42
N ASN A 112 11.32 -6.46 -13.42
CA ASN A 112 10.29 -5.43 -13.43
C ASN A 112 9.36 -5.53 -14.66
N ASP A 113 9.09 -6.77 -15.09
CA ASP A 113 8.24 -7.12 -16.22
C ASP A 113 6.80 -6.68 -15.98
N TYR A 114 6.38 -6.64 -14.70
CA TYR A 114 5.04 -6.24 -14.27
C TYR A 114 5.03 -4.97 -13.43
N GLY A 115 6.18 -4.31 -13.25
CA GLY A 115 6.25 -3.03 -12.55
C GLY A 115 6.16 -3.14 -11.03
N ILE A 116 6.34 -4.33 -10.44
CA ILE A 116 6.16 -4.52 -8.99
C ILE A 116 7.21 -3.75 -8.19
N GLU A 117 8.47 -3.80 -8.60
CA GLU A 117 9.54 -3.03 -7.93
C GLU A 117 9.38 -1.53 -8.16
N TYR A 118 8.94 -1.13 -9.36
CA TYR A 118 8.58 0.26 -9.62
C TYR A 118 7.51 0.75 -8.62
N ILE A 119 6.41 -0.01 -8.46
CA ILE A 119 5.33 0.33 -7.53
C ILE A 119 5.84 0.36 -6.09
N ARG A 120 6.65 -0.62 -5.68
CA ARG A 120 7.24 -0.68 -4.33
C ARG A 120 8.00 0.61 -3.98
N VAL A 121 8.84 1.09 -4.90
CA VAL A 121 9.60 2.33 -4.74
C VAL A 121 8.68 3.56 -4.70
N HIS A 122 7.72 3.65 -5.63
CA HIS A 122 6.88 4.84 -5.75
C HIS A 122 5.83 4.93 -4.66
N VAL A 123 5.32 3.79 -4.16
CA VAL A 123 4.48 3.73 -2.95
C VAL A 123 5.21 4.34 -1.77
N LYS A 124 6.46 3.93 -1.52
CA LYS A 124 7.29 4.53 -0.48
C LYS A 124 7.50 6.03 -0.70
N ASN A 125 7.84 6.43 -1.93
CA ASN A 125 8.06 7.85 -2.25
C ASN A 125 6.84 8.71 -1.98
N PHE A 126 5.65 8.26 -2.37
CA PHE A 126 4.41 8.97 -2.04
C PHE A 126 4.20 8.99 -0.53
N GLN A 127 4.32 7.84 0.15
CA GLN A 127 4.10 7.78 1.59
C GLN A 127 5.00 8.73 2.39
N ASP A 128 6.26 8.90 1.98
CA ASP A 128 7.20 9.80 2.64
C ASP A 128 6.83 11.29 2.48
N LEU A 129 6.02 11.66 1.48
CA LEU A 129 5.49 13.00 1.29
C LEU A 129 4.20 13.26 2.07
N PHE A 130 3.53 12.20 2.55
CA PHE A 130 2.29 12.37 3.32
C PHE A 130 2.59 12.99 4.69
N PRO A 131 1.70 13.88 5.18
CA PRO A 131 1.88 14.60 6.44
C PRO A 131 1.49 13.79 7.69
N TYR A 132 1.06 12.53 7.52
CA TYR A 132 0.58 11.70 8.62
C TYR A 132 1.72 11.30 9.57
N ARG A 133 1.51 11.55 10.87
CA ARG A 133 2.50 11.26 11.93
C ARG A 133 1.91 10.55 13.14
N GLN A 134 0.59 10.49 13.26
CA GLN A 134 -0.10 9.90 14.41
C GLN A 134 -1.19 8.96 13.91
N PHE A 135 -1.21 7.76 14.47
CA PHE A 135 -2.10 6.69 14.06
C PHE A 135 -2.68 5.98 15.28
N PHE A 136 -3.91 5.51 15.16
CA PHE A 136 -4.52 4.63 16.15
C PHE A 136 -4.00 3.20 15.97
N SER A 137 -3.59 2.58 17.07
CA SER A 137 -3.17 1.18 17.15
C SER A 137 -4.07 0.47 18.16
N PRO A 138 -5.15 -0.19 17.70
CA PRO A 138 -6.06 -0.89 18.59
C PRO A 138 -5.52 -2.26 19.00
N SER A 139 -5.88 -2.69 20.20
CA SER A 139 -5.55 -4.01 20.77
C SER A 139 -6.84 -4.79 21.04
N PHE A 140 -6.95 -5.97 20.43
CA PHE A 140 -8.12 -6.85 20.56
C PHE A 140 -7.70 -8.26 20.96
N LEU A 141 -8.57 -8.94 21.71
CA LEU A 141 -8.58 -10.40 21.77
C LEU A 141 -9.53 -10.92 20.69
N LEU A 142 -8.98 -11.63 19.70
CA LEU A 142 -9.72 -12.11 18.53
C LEU A 142 -9.76 -13.65 18.50
N LYS A 143 -10.83 -14.19 17.91
CA LYS A 143 -10.86 -15.58 17.41
C LYS A 143 -10.50 -15.58 15.93
N PHE A 144 -9.78 -16.61 15.50
CA PHE A 144 -9.33 -16.75 14.13
C PHE A 144 -9.78 -18.08 13.52
N SER A 145 -9.97 -18.08 12.20
CA SER A 145 -10.12 -19.27 11.36
C SER A 145 -9.14 -19.23 10.18
N CYS A 146 -8.83 -20.38 9.62
CA CYS A 146 -8.03 -20.49 8.39
C CYS A 146 -8.85 -20.06 7.16
N SER A 147 -8.31 -19.21 6.29
CA SER A 147 -9.01 -18.78 5.07
C SER A 147 -9.25 -19.88 4.04
N VAL A 148 -8.50 -20.99 4.08
CA VAL A 148 -8.60 -22.09 3.10
C VAL A 148 -9.66 -23.10 3.51
N CYS A 149 -9.65 -23.53 4.77
CA CYS A 149 -10.51 -24.62 5.24
C CYS A 149 -11.51 -24.22 6.34
N ASN A 150 -11.51 -22.95 6.75
CA ASN A 150 -12.36 -22.39 7.81
C ASN A 150 -12.20 -23.04 9.20
N THR A 151 -11.22 -23.93 9.39
CA THR A 151 -10.94 -24.55 10.68
C THR A 151 -10.55 -23.47 11.70
N PRO A 152 -11.18 -23.45 12.90
CA PRO A 152 -10.81 -22.53 13.98
C PRO A 152 -9.35 -22.71 14.39
N ILE A 153 -8.63 -21.60 14.56
CA ILE A 153 -7.23 -21.57 14.95
C ILE A 153 -7.16 -21.25 16.44
N THR A 154 -6.62 -22.19 17.22
CA THR A 154 -6.36 -22.03 18.66
C THR A 154 -4.91 -22.43 18.97
N PRO A 155 -4.34 -22.04 20.12
CA PRO A 155 -2.98 -22.43 20.49
C PRO A 155 -2.74 -23.96 20.54
N ARG A 156 -3.80 -24.77 20.70
CA ARG A 156 -3.71 -26.24 20.83
C ARG A 156 -4.29 -27.01 19.64
N SER A 157 -4.94 -26.34 18.70
CA SER A 157 -5.60 -26.96 17.56
C SER A 157 -5.61 -26.00 16.38
N GLN A 158 -5.04 -26.44 15.26
CA GLN A 158 -4.98 -25.72 13.99
C GLN A 158 -4.93 -26.72 12.83
N CYS A 159 -5.35 -26.29 11.63
CA CYS A 159 -5.17 -27.08 10.42
C CYS A 159 -3.69 -27.15 10.00
N GLN A 160 -3.38 -28.00 9.01
CA GLN A 160 -2.02 -28.16 8.49
C GLN A 160 -1.59 -27.11 7.45
N HIS A 161 -2.49 -26.19 7.06
CA HIS A 161 -2.16 -25.12 6.10
C HIS A 161 -1.14 -24.13 6.69
N ILE A 162 -0.14 -23.78 5.88
CA ILE A 162 0.92 -22.85 6.24
C ILE A 162 0.45 -21.42 5.94
N VAL A 163 0.54 -20.53 6.93
CA VAL A 163 0.11 -19.13 6.76
C VAL A 163 1.00 -18.40 5.75
N GLY A 164 0.35 -17.88 4.71
CA GLY A 164 0.93 -17.22 3.57
C GLY A 164 1.38 -18.17 2.45
N GLU A 165 1.05 -19.46 2.51
CA GLU A 165 1.10 -20.34 1.34
C GLU A 165 -0.23 -20.36 0.58
N ILE A 166 -0.18 -20.75 -0.69
CA ILE A 166 -1.35 -20.79 -1.58
C ILE A 166 -1.79 -22.24 -1.81
N TYR A 167 -3.08 -22.49 -1.62
CA TYR A 167 -3.74 -23.78 -1.77
C TYR A 167 -4.95 -23.58 -2.69
N ASP A 168 -5.01 -24.29 -3.82
CA ASP A 168 -6.11 -24.20 -4.78
C ASP A 168 -6.45 -22.76 -5.19
N GLY A 169 -5.39 -21.95 -5.37
CA GLY A 169 -5.49 -20.54 -5.72
C GLY A 169 -5.97 -19.63 -4.58
N VAL A 170 -6.02 -20.10 -3.34
CA VAL A 170 -6.36 -19.30 -2.16
C VAL A 170 -5.15 -19.22 -1.23
N MET A 171 -4.70 -18.00 -0.93
CA MET A 171 -3.65 -17.82 0.07
C MET A 171 -4.20 -18.02 1.49
N CYS A 172 -3.52 -18.86 2.27
CA CYS A 172 -3.85 -19.15 3.65
C CYS A 172 -3.52 -17.95 4.55
N THR A 173 -4.54 -17.35 5.16
CA THR A 173 -4.42 -16.29 6.16
C THR A 173 -5.23 -16.64 7.40
N LYS A 174 -4.97 -15.92 8.49
CA LYS A 174 -5.79 -15.98 9.70
C LYS A 174 -6.91 -14.95 9.57
N VAL A 175 -8.13 -15.41 9.32
CA VAL A 175 -9.31 -14.55 9.23
C VAL A 175 -9.84 -14.33 10.64
N ALA A 176 -9.93 -13.08 11.07
CA ALA A 176 -10.56 -12.76 12.35
C ALA A 176 -12.07 -13.03 12.25
N SER A 177 -12.57 -14.00 13.03
CA SER A 177 -13.97 -14.43 12.99
C SER A 177 -14.86 -13.65 13.96
N SER A 178 -14.30 -13.20 15.08
CA SER A 178 -15.02 -12.37 16.06
C SER A 178 -14.07 -11.67 17.04
N ILE A 179 -14.53 -10.52 17.54
CA ILE A 179 -13.90 -9.79 18.63
C ILE A 179 -14.41 -10.36 19.95
N VAL A 180 -13.52 -10.95 20.74
CA VAL A 180 -13.83 -11.44 22.09
C VAL A 180 -13.79 -10.30 23.09
N ARG A 181 -12.77 -9.45 22.98
CA ARG A 181 -12.58 -8.31 23.87
C ARG A 181 -11.82 -7.20 23.16
N PHE A 182 -12.26 -5.96 23.36
CA PHE A 182 -11.48 -4.77 23.09
C PHE A 182 -10.66 -4.42 24.32
N ASN A 183 -9.35 -4.22 24.16
CA ASN A 183 -8.46 -3.93 25.29
C ASN A 183 -8.15 -2.44 25.38
N GLU A 184 -7.57 -1.87 24.33
CA GLU A 184 -7.11 -0.47 24.30
C GLU A 184 -6.96 0.05 22.88
N ILE A 185 -6.82 1.38 22.75
CA ILE A 185 -6.32 2.07 21.56
C ILE A 185 -5.15 2.92 22.01
N SER A 186 -3.98 2.72 21.40
CA SER A 186 -2.82 3.58 21.57
C SER A 186 -2.70 4.55 20.40
N ILE A 187 -2.06 5.70 20.63
CA ILE A 187 -1.63 6.61 19.55
C ILE A 187 -0.13 6.40 19.34
N VAL A 188 0.26 6.08 18.10
CA VAL A 188 1.63 5.74 17.75
C VAL A 188 2.10 6.51 16.52
N GLU A 189 3.41 6.66 16.37
CA GLU A 189 4.01 7.28 15.18
C GLU A 189 4.33 6.28 14.07
N ASN A 190 4.56 5.00 14.42
CA ASN A 190 4.97 3.94 13.50
C ASN A 190 3.99 2.76 13.61
N PRO A 191 2.82 2.80 12.93
CA PRO A 191 1.83 1.74 13.01
C PRO A 191 2.15 0.58 12.06
N VAL A 192 1.61 -0.59 12.37
CA VAL A 192 1.46 -1.68 11.38
C VAL A 192 0.30 -1.38 10.42
N GLN A 193 -0.79 -0.80 10.94
CA GLN A 193 -1.96 -0.36 10.18
C GLN A 193 -1.82 1.12 9.83
N LYS A 194 -1.22 1.40 8.67
CA LYS A 194 -0.94 2.75 8.19
C LYS A 194 -2.22 3.53 7.89
N ASN A 195 -3.34 2.89 7.55
CA ASN A 195 -4.59 3.61 7.29
C ASN A 195 -5.29 4.19 8.54
N SER A 196 -4.87 3.85 9.76
CA SER A 196 -5.56 4.27 10.98
C SER A 196 -5.14 5.68 11.42
N VAL A 197 -5.23 6.65 10.51
CA VAL A 197 -4.76 8.03 10.71
C VAL A 197 -5.62 8.77 11.73
N VAL A 198 -4.98 9.56 12.60
CA VAL A 198 -5.69 10.43 13.55
C VAL A 198 -6.10 11.74 12.87
N PHE A 199 -7.41 12.03 12.89
CA PHE A 199 -8.01 13.26 12.42
C PHE A 199 -8.58 14.07 13.59
N VAL A 200 -8.11 15.30 13.77
CA VAL A 200 -8.63 16.20 14.81
C VAL A 200 -10.07 16.58 14.45
N ASN A 201 -11.00 16.40 15.39
CA ASN A 201 -12.45 16.59 15.19
C ASN A 201 -13.07 15.70 14.09
N GLY A 202 -12.40 14.63 13.69
CA GLY A 202 -12.88 13.74 12.62
C GLY A 202 -12.74 14.31 11.21
N GLU A 203 -12.07 15.46 11.06
CA GLU A 203 -11.88 16.13 9.77
C GLU A 203 -10.44 16.00 9.27
N ASP A 204 -10.30 15.75 7.97
CA ASP A 204 -9.01 15.73 7.30
C ASP A 204 -8.53 17.15 6.98
N ASN A 205 -7.78 17.74 7.92
CA ASN A 205 -7.25 19.10 7.85
C ASN A 205 -5.74 19.15 7.52
N TYR A 206 -5.17 18.06 7.01
CA TYR A 206 -3.75 17.98 6.68
C TYR A 206 -3.41 18.72 5.38
N ASN A 207 -2.16 19.18 5.26
CA ASN A 207 -1.64 19.79 4.04
C ASN A 207 -1.01 18.73 3.12
N TYR A 208 -1.57 18.57 1.91
CA TYR A 208 -1.14 17.61 0.88
C TYR A 208 -0.42 18.26 -0.31
N ASP A 209 0.05 19.51 -0.18
CA ASP A 209 0.63 20.28 -1.28
C ASP A 209 1.83 19.56 -1.92
N SER A 210 2.63 18.84 -1.14
CA SER A 210 3.78 18.08 -1.66
C SER A 210 3.33 16.94 -2.59
N VAL A 211 2.31 16.17 -2.18
CA VAL A 211 1.74 15.08 -2.99
C VAL A 211 1.06 15.68 -4.23
N ARG A 212 0.26 16.74 -4.04
CA ARG A 212 -0.43 17.46 -5.12
C ARG A 212 0.55 17.99 -6.16
N TYR A 213 1.66 18.58 -5.72
CA TYR A 213 2.69 19.10 -6.61
C TYR A 213 3.28 18.00 -7.50
N VAL A 214 3.58 16.84 -6.92
CA VAL A 214 4.12 15.69 -7.67
C VAL A 214 3.11 15.20 -8.71
N VAL A 215 1.88 14.86 -8.30
CA VAL A 215 0.90 14.27 -9.24
C VAL A 215 0.50 15.22 -10.36
N ASN A 216 0.50 16.54 -10.13
CA ASN A 216 0.24 17.53 -11.17
C ASN A 216 1.41 17.72 -12.15
N LYS A 217 2.61 17.25 -11.81
CA LYS A 217 3.80 17.30 -12.67
C LYS A 217 4.00 16.04 -13.49
N LEU A 218 3.45 14.91 -13.04
CA LEU A 218 3.55 13.64 -13.74
C LEU A 218 2.51 13.56 -14.87
N ASN A 219 2.92 13.04 -16.03
CA ASN A 219 2.02 12.78 -17.14
C ASN A 219 1.32 11.41 -17.00
N SER A 220 1.84 10.53 -16.15
CA SER A 220 1.38 9.15 -15.95
C SER A 220 1.82 8.66 -14.57
N PRO A 221 1.05 7.77 -13.90
CA PRO A 221 1.50 7.12 -12.66
C PRO A 221 2.78 6.30 -12.84
N TRP A 222 3.14 5.94 -14.08
CA TRP A 222 4.33 5.17 -14.41
C TRP A 222 5.53 6.01 -14.81
N GLN A 223 5.42 7.34 -14.74
CA GLN A 223 6.55 8.24 -14.95
C GLN A 223 7.46 8.19 -13.71
N PRO A 224 8.73 7.77 -13.85
CA PRO A 224 9.65 7.72 -12.72
C PRO A 224 9.83 9.10 -12.10
N TRP A 225 9.88 9.14 -10.77
CA TRP A 225 10.30 10.34 -10.03
C TRP A 225 10.92 9.91 -8.71
N SER A 226 11.73 10.80 -8.15
CA SER A 226 12.36 10.58 -6.85
C SER A 226 12.45 11.88 -6.07
N TYR A 227 12.94 11.78 -4.84
CA TYR A 227 13.15 12.96 -4.02
C TYR A 227 14.40 12.82 -3.18
N LYS A 228 15.00 13.96 -2.80
CA LYS A 228 16.02 14.03 -1.76
C LYS A 228 15.43 14.69 -0.52
N LYS A 229 15.55 14.00 0.62
CA LYS A 229 15.14 14.53 1.92
C LYS A 229 16.29 15.30 2.56
N SER A 230 16.01 16.51 3.00
CA SER A 230 16.93 17.31 3.82
C SER A 230 16.18 17.97 4.98
N LYS A 231 16.91 18.39 6.01
CA LYS A 231 16.37 19.24 7.06
C LYS A 231 16.68 20.69 6.72
N LYS A 232 15.68 21.56 6.76
CA LYS A 232 15.88 23.01 6.67
C LYS A 232 15.44 23.68 7.95
N LEU A 233 16.25 24.62 8.42
CA LEU A 233 15.92 25.46 9.56
C LEU A 233 14.99 26.58 9.09
N VAL A 234 13.74 26.54 9.50
CA VAL A 234 12.74 27.57 9.20
C VAL A 234 12.32 28.28 10.46
N THR A 235 11.94 29.55 10.33
CA THR A 235 11.31 30.30 11.43
C THR A 235 9.96 29.67 11.74
N LYS A 236 9.72 29.32 13.02
CA LYS A 236 8.50 28.60 13.45
C LYS A 236 7.20 29.33 13.10
N TYR A 237 7.22 30.66 13.15
CA TYR A 237 6.08 31.51 12.83
C TYR A 237 6.52 32.60 11.86
N LYS A 238 5.71 32.86 10.84
CA LYS A 238 5.88 33.96 9.88
C LYS A 238 4.79 35.02 10.13
N ASN A 239 5.09 36.28 9.83
CA ASN A 239 4.14 37.39 9.88
C ASN A 239 3.48 37.68 11.24
N VAL A 240 4.15 37.33 12.35
CA VAL A 240 3.68 37.65 13.72
C VAL A 240 4.36 38.93 14.20
N GLY A 241 3.56 39.90 14.68
CA GLY A 241 4.08 41.17 15.21
C GLY A 241 4.97 40.96 16.44
N ARG A 242 6.12 41.65 16.54
CA ARG A 242 7.09 41.48 17.64
C ARG A 242 6.47 41.59 19.04
N ASN A 243 5.45 42.43 19.21
CA ASN A 243 4.79 42.68 20.49
C ASN A 243 3.50 41.87 20.70
N GLU A 244 3.02 41.13 19.69
CA GLU A 244 1.85 40.27 19.80
C GLU A 244 2.11 39.07 20.72
N LEU A 245 1.04 38.42 21.19
CA LEU A 245 1.16 37.18 21.95
C LEU A 245 1.74 36.07 21.08
N CYS A 246 2.64 35.27 21.65
CA CYS A 246 3.31 34.22 20.91
C CYS A 246 2.33 33.09 20.54
N PRO A 247 2.24 32.65 19.26
CA PRO A 247 1.29 31.61 18.83
C PRO A 247 1.64 30.19 19.34
N CYS A 248 2.64 30.06 20.20
CA CYS A 248 2.99 28.79 20.83
C CYS A 248 2.21 28.49 22.11
N GLY A 249 1.33 29.41 22.53
CA GLY A 249 0.53 29.26 23.75
C GLY A 249 1.25 29.62 25.05
N SER A 250 2.47 30.18 25.00
CA SER A 250 3.24 30.54 26.20
C SER A 250 2.71 31.75 26.98
N GLY A 251 1.75 32.51 26.44
CA GLY A 251 1.23 33.73 27.06
C GLY A 251 2.19 34.93 27.07
N THR A 252 3.38 34.84 26.45
CA THR A 252 4.38 35.92 26.41
C THR A 252 4.46 36.60 25.04
N LYS A 253 5.02 37.83 24.98
CA LYS A 253 5.22 38.57 23.72
C LYS A 253 6.13 37.79 22.77
N PHE A 254 5.81 37.76 21.47
CA PHE A 254 6.52 36.98 20.45
C PHE A 254 8.03 37.23 20.46
N LYS A 255 8.46 38.50 20.60
CA LYS A 255 9.89 38.89 20.69
C LYS A 255 10.65 38.28 21.87
N LYS A 256 9.96 37.86 22.94
CA LYS A 256 10.54 37.24 24.13
C LYS A 256 10.41 35.71 24.12
N CYS A 257 9.79 35.12 23.10
CA CYS A 257 9.47 33.69 23.08
C CYS A 257 9.98 32.96 21.84
N CYS A 258 9.27 33.02 20.72
CA CYS A 258 9.62 32.27 19.51
C CYS A 258 10.23 33.13 18.40
N LEU A 259 10.33 34.45 18.56
CA LEU A 259 11.02 35.30 17.59
C LEU A 259 12.49 34.87 17.48
N GLY A 260 12.92 34.51 16.28
CA GLY A 260 14.29 34.03 16.01
C GLY A 260 14.52 32.55 16.32
N LYS A 261 13.57 31.85 16.98
CA LYS A 261 13.66 30.39 17.15
C LYS A 261 13.41 29.72 15.79
N LYS A 262 14.39 28.91 15.37
CA LYS A 262 14.28 28.07 14.19
C LYS A 262 13.83 26.67 14.60
N ILE A 263 13.00 26.06 13.77
CA ILE A 263 12.65 24.65 13.86
C ILE A 263 13.20 23.94 12.63
N GLU A 264 13.59 22.68 12.81
CA GLU A 264 13.91 21.82 11.68
C GLU A 264 12.62 21.31 11.06
N THR A 265 12.45 21.54 9.77
CA THR A 265 11.39 20.94 8.97
C THR A 265 11.99 20.01 7.92
N ASP A 266 11.26 18.95 7.59
CA ASP A 266 11.55 18.14 6.42
C ASP A 266 11.40 19.02 5.17
N HIS A 267 12.38 18.94 4.27
CA HIS A 267 12.38 19.57 2.96
C HIS A 267 12.66 18.51 1.90
N TYR A 268 11.83 18.52 0.86
CA TYR A 268 11.87 17.54 -0.21
C TYR A 268 12.28 18.26 -1.51
N GLU A 269 13.41 17.85 -2.07
CA GLU A 269 13.84 18.25 -3.42
C GLU A 269 13.35 17.17 -4.40
N LEU A 270 12.39 17.52 -5.26
CA LEU A 270 11.72 16.60 -6.18
C LEU A 270 12.47 16.52 -7.52
N ILE A 271 12.66 15.31 -8.04
CA ILE A 271 13.40 15.01 -9.26
C ILE A 271 12.47 14.21 -10.18
N PHE A 272 12.24 14.71 -11.40
CA PHE A 272 11.34 14.16 -12.42
C PHE A 272 12.10 13.71 -13.66
#